data_AF-A0A925UDT0-F1
#
_entry.id   AF-A0A925UDT0-F1
#
_cell.length_a   1.000
_cell.length_b   1.000
_cell.length_c   1.000
_cell.angle_alpha   90.00
_cell.angle_beta   90.00
_cell.angle_gamma   90.00
#
_symmetry.space_group_name_H-M   'P 1'
#
loop_
_entity.id
_entity.type
_entity.pdbx_description
1 polymer ?
#
loop_
_entity_poly.entity_id
_entity_poly.type
_entity_poly.pdbx_seq_one_letter_code
_entity_poly.pdbx_strand_id
1 'polypeptide(L)' 'MGQIFTINLAGAKFHFQLIKLNQIDRTVESQILLQGTTVTLCKIGQSGWTQKESSSPIIKELIQAIGNTISLRYRI' A
#
# COMPACT_ATOMS: atom_id res chain seq x y z
N MET A 1 12.26 -11.55 7.51
CA MET A 1 11.16 -12.25 6.81
C MET A 1 9.99 -11.29 6.73
N GLY A 2 9.60 -10.84 5.53
CA GLY A 2 8.53 -9.84 5.35
C GLY A 2 7.15 -10.49 5.48
N GLN A 3 6.21 -9.80 6.12
CA GLN A 3 4.84 -10.31 6.25
C GLN A 3 4.10 -10.15 4.92
N ILE A 4 3.54 -11.26 4.42
CA ILE A 4 2.69 -11.27 3.21
C ILE A 4 1.25 -11.00 3.64
N PHE A 5 0.61 -10.11 2.90
CA PHE A 5 -0.77 -9.70 3.06
C PHE A 5 -1.57 -10.12 1.82
N THR A 6 -2.83 -10.47 2.03
CA THR A 6 -3.74 -10.85 0.96
C THR A 6 -4.96 -9.95 1.00
N ILE A 7 -5.30 -9.36 -0.14
CA ILE A 7 -6.51 -8.56 -0.33
C ILE A 7 -7.37 -9.24 -1.38
N ASN A 8 -8.65 -9.41 -1.04
CA ASN A 8 -9.65 -9.83 -1.99
C ASN A 8 -10.39 -8.57 -2.47
N LEU A 9 -10.26 -8.23 -3.74
CA LEU A 9 -10.93 -7.10 -4.36
C LEU A 9 -11.72 -7.59 -5.58
N ALA A 10 -13.04 -7.38 -5.58
CA ALA A 10 -13.94 -7.78 -6.68
C ALA A 10 -13.78 -9.25 -7.14
N GLY A 11 -13.50 -10.16 -6.21
CA GLY A 11 -13.30 -11.59 -6.50
C GLY A 11 -11.88 -11.96 -6.93
N ALA A 12 -10.99 -11.00 -7.17
CA ALA A 12 -9.57 -11.22 -7.43
C ALA A 12 -8.75 -11.18 -6.13
N LYS A 13 -7.79 -12.11 -5.99
CA LYS A 13 -6.86 -12.16 -4.86
C LYS A 13 -5.55 -11.49 -5.23
N PHE A 14 -5.17 -10.49 -4.45
CA PHE A 14 -3.91 -9.78 -4.58
C PHE A 14 -3.03 -10.05 -3.37
N HIS A 15 -1.81 -10.50 -3.63
CA HIS A 15 -0.80 -10.70 -2.61
C HIS A 15 0.19 -9.55 -2.66
N PHE A 16 0.38 -8.89 -1.51
CA PHE A 16 1.40 -7.87 -1.37
C PHE A 16 2.27 -8.13 -0.15
N GLN A 17 3.53 -7.75 -0.23
CA GLN A 17 4.45 -7.80 0.91
C GLN A 17 4.84 -6.38 1.28
N LEU A 18 4.76 -6.03 2.57
CA LEU A 18 5.31 -4.77 3.03
C LEU A 18 6.83 -4.88 3.06
N ILE A 19 7.51 -4.06 2.27
CA ILE A 19 8.97 -3.96 2.23
C ILE A 19 9.45 -2.95 3.26
N LYS A 20 8.84 -1.75 3.23
CA LYS A 20 9.24 -0.62 4.07
C LYS A 20 8.03 0.22 4.44
N LEU A 21 8.03 0.73 5.65
CA LEU A 21 7.05 1.70 6.12
C LEU A 21 7.81 2.82 6.84
N ASN A 22 7.68 4.02 6.31
CA ASN A 22 8.28 5.22 6.85
C ASN A 22 7.16 6.23 7.12
N GLN A 23 7.23 6.90 8.26
CA GLN A 23 6.41 8.08 8.53
C GLN A 23 7.35 9.28 8.62
N ILE A 24 7.14 10.25 7.73
CA ILE A 24 7.92 11.48 7.66
C ILE A 24 6.93 12.62 7.92
N ASP A 25 7.04 13.25 9.09
CA ASP A 25 6.11 14.26 9.60
C ASP A 25 4.64 13.78 9.57
N ARG A 26 3.88 14.29 8.60
CA ARG A 26 2.46 13.98 8.36
C ARG A 26 2.22 13.07 7.16
N THR A 27 3.30 12.65 6.49
CA THR A 27 3.26 11.79 5.32
C THR A 27 3.70 10.39 5.70
N VAL A 28 2.83 9.41 5.47
CA VAL A 28 3.19 8.00 5.57
C VAL A 28 3.57 7.52 4.18
N GLU A 29 4.76 6.97 4.05
CA GLU A 29 5.25 6.29 2.84
C GLU A 29 5.38 4.80 3.11
N SER A 30 4.79 4.00 2.24
CA SER A 30 4.86 2.55 2.31
C SER A 30 5.37 1.99 0.99
N GLN A 31 6.47 1.26 1.05
CA GLN A 31 6.99 0.50 -0.08
C GLN A 31 6.48 -0.94 0.04
N ILE A 32 5.75 -1.39 -0.97
CA ILE A 32 5.15 -2.72 -1.04
C ILE A 32 5.66 -3.48 -2.27
N LEU A 33 5.74 -4.80 -2.18
CA LEU A 33 5.93 -5.69 -3.32
C LEU A 33 4.57 -6.28 -3.68
N LEU A 34 3.98 -5.83 -4.79
CA LEU A 34 2.72 -6.34 -5.30
C LEU A 34 2.99 -7.23 -6.53
N GLN A 35 2.72 -8.53 -6.42
CA GLN A 35 2.89 -9.49 -7.54
C GLN A 35 4.27 -9.42 -8.24
N GLY A 36 5.34 -9.15 -7.48
CA GLY A 36 6.70 -9.02 -8.01
C GLY A 36 7.10 -7.60 -8.44
N THR A 37 6.15 -6.66 -8.51
CA THR A 37 6.41 -5.24 -8.78
C THR A 37 6.52 -4.47 -7.48
N THR A 38 7.59 -3.69 -7.32
CA THR A 38 7.72 -2.80 -6.18
C THR A 38 6.96 -1.52 -6.43
N VAL A 39 6.07 -1.18 -5.52
CA VAL A 39 5.24 0.03 -5.59
C VAL A 39 5.36 0.82 -4.30
N THR A 40 5.46 2.14 -4.44
CA THR A 40 5.49 3.05 -3.30
C THR A 40 4.15 3.73 -3.18
N LEU A 41 3.50 3.56 -2.03
CA LEU A 41 2.28 4.25 -1.65
C LEU A 41 2.62 5.41 -0.72
N CYS A 42 1.92 6.52 -0.84
CA CYS A 42 1.98 7.61 0.13
C CYS A 42 0.58 7.98 0.64
N LYS A 43 0.52 8.48 1.87
CA LYS A 43 -0.67 9.01 2.51
C LYS A 43 -0.27 10.32 3.19
N ILE A 44 -0.90 11.43 2.81
CA ILE A 44 -0.61 12.75 3.36
C ILE A 44 -1.75 13.12 4.31
N GLY A 45 -1.52 13.09 5.62
CA GLY A 45 -2.52 13.42 6.63
C GLY A 45 -3.78 12.54 6.56
N GLN A 46 -4.96 13.18 6.47
CA GLN A 46 -6.25 12.50 6.33
C GLN A 46 -6.62 12.15 4.88
N SER A 47 -5.78 12.52 3.89
CA SER A 47 -6.02 12.14 2.52
C SER A 47 -5.88 10.62 2.35
N GLY A 48 -6.66 10.04 1.44
CA GLY A 48 -6.57 8.61 1.13
C GLY A 48 -5.20 8.23 0.58
N TRP A 49 -4.89 6.93 0.60
CA TRP A 49 -3.63 6.43 0.06
C TRP A 49 -3.54 6.62 -1.46
N THR A 50 -2.38 7.07 -1.94
CA THR A 50 -2.08 7.24 -3.36
C THR A 50 -0.78 6.52 -3.71
N GLN A 51 -0.61 6.19 -4.99
CA GLN A 51 0.64 5.64 -5.49
C GLN A 51 1.58 6.80 -5.83
N LYS A 52 2.80 6.76 -5.30
CA LYS A 52 3.90 7.63 -5.70
C LYS A 52 4.44 7.10 -7.04
N GLU A 53 4.65 8.00 -7.99
CA GLU A 53 5.04 7.76 -9.40
C GLU A 53 5.56 6.35 -9.70
N SER A 54 4.83 5.63 -10.55
CA SER A 54 5.18 4.27 -10.95
C SER A 54 4.86 4.05 -12.41
N SER A 55 5.71 3.32 -13.11
CA SER A 55 5.53 2.93 -14.52
C SER A 55 4.34 1.99 -14.77
N SER A 56 3.64 1.57 -13.71
CA SER A 56 2.46 0.70 -13.76
C SER A 56 1.41 1.23 -12.79
N PRO A 57 0.45 2.03 -13.27
CA PRO A 57 -0.61 2.56 -12.42
C PRO A 57 -1.48 1.42 -11.91
N ILE A 58 -1.57 1.27 -10.59
CA ILE A 58 -2.48 0.32 -9.95
C ILE A 58 -3.89 0.95 -9.88
N ILE A 59 -4.92 0.12 -9.97
CA ILE A 59 -6.31 0.54 -9.71
C ILE A 59 -6.42 1.21 -8.33
N LYS A 60 -7.04 2.38 -8.30
CA LYS A 60 -7.21 3.22 -7.10
C LYS A 60 -7.82 2.45 -5.92
N GLU A 61 -8.81 1.60 -6.17
CA GLU A 61 -9.47 0.78 -5.13
C GLU A 61 -8.49 -0.18 -4.46
N LEU A 62 -7.58 -0.80 -5.24
CA LEU A 62 -6.56 -1.67 -4.69
C LEU A 62 -5.55 -0.89 -3.85
N ILE A 63 -5.14 0.29 -4.30
CA ILE A 63 -4.28 1.19 -3.52
C ILE A 63 -4.93 1.54 -2.18
N GLN A 64 -6.21 1.91 -2.19
CA GLN A 64 -6.95 2.23 -0.97
C GLN A 64 -7.08 1.01 -0.06
N ALA A 65 -7.38 -0.17 -0.60
CA ALA A 65 -7.49 -1.40 0.19
C ALA A 65 -6.15 -1.78 0.85
N ILE A 66 -5.03 -1.70 0.11
CA ILE A 66 -3.68 -1.95 0.63
C ILE A 66 -3.35 -0.94 1.71
N GLY A 67 -3.52 0.33 1.40
CA GLY A 67 -3.30 1.43 2.32
C GLY A 67 -4.10 1.30 3.61
N ASN A 68 -5.41 1.02 3.51
CA ASN A 68 -6.27 0.82 4.68
C ASN A 68 -5.83 -0.38 5.51
N THR A 69 -5.39 -1.46 4.89
CA THR A 69 -4.84 -2.64 5.59
C THR A 69 -3.59 -2.27 6.38
N ILE A 70 -2.68 -1.48 5.79
CA ILE A 70 -1.47 -0.99 6.45
C ILE A 70 -1.84 -0.04 7.59
N SER A 71 -2.74 0.93 7.35
CA SER A 71 -3.27 1.85 8.36
C SER A 71 -3.86 1.11 9.56
N LEU A 72 -4.68 0.08 9.32
CA LEU A 72 -5.28 -0.72 10.38
C LEU A 72 -4.24 -1.55 11.16
N ARG A 73 -3.29 -2.18 10.46
CA ARG A 73 -2.29 -3.03 11.13
C ARG A 73 -1.27 -2.23 11.92
N TYR A 74 -0.80 -1.11 11.38
CA TYR A 74 0.24 -0.28 11.99
C TYR A 74 -0.30 0.90 12.80
N ARG A 75 -1.63 1.07 12.85
CA ARG A 75 -2.35 2.14 13.58
C ARG A 75 -1.89 3.55 13.17
N ILE A 76 -1.85 3.80 11.85
CA ILE A 76 -1.40 5.04 11.18
C ILE A 76 -2.46 5.62 10.23
#